data_AF-R7SZS7-F1
#
_entry.id   AF-R7SZS7-F1
#
_cell.length_a   1.000
_cell.length_b   1.000
_cell.length_c   1.000
_cell.angle_alpha   90.00
_cell.angle_beta   90.00
_cell.angle_gamma   90.00
#
_symmetry.space_group_name_H-M   'P 1'
#
loop_
_entity.id
_entity.type
_entity.pdbx_description
1 polymer ?
#
loop_
_entity_poly.entity_id
_entity_poly.type
_entity_poly.pdbx_seq_one_letter_code
_entity_poly.pdbx_strand_id
1 'polypeptide(L)'
;ASRSCADELLIQPEKKPLFVKYGLNHAVALIEAKKASLVVIAHDVDPIELVVFLPALCRKMGVPYVIVKGKARLGTVVHKKTAAVLVLQDVKSEDQRELATLVSAAKANFTDKYDEQRRQWGGGIRGAKSTQMLRKRAKAAGQTLSVANAQKL
;
A
#
# COMPACT_ATOMS: atom_id res chain seq x y z
N ALA A 1 58.47 -25.78 -19.06
CA ALA A 1 58.39 -24.31 -18.89
C ALA A 1 57.23 -23.78 -19.73
N SER A 2 56.00 -23.85 -19.22
CA SER A 2 55.35 -22.74 -18.49
C SER A 2 55.14 -21.49 -19.36
N ARG A 3 54.06 -21.48 -20.14
CA ARG A 3 53.35 -20.27 -20.60
C ARG A 3 51.86 -20.60 -20.54
N SER A 4 51.30 -20.45 -19.35
CA SER A 4 50.48 -19.29 -18.94
C SER A 4 49.03 -19.49 -19.39
N CYS A 5 48.31 -20.19 -18.52
CA CYS A 5 46.87 -20.05 -18.32
C CYS A 5 46.58 -18.57 -18.04
N ALA A 6 46.30 -17.79 -19.09
CA ALA A 6 45.99 -16.37 -18.97
C ALA A 6 45.17 -15.96 -20.20
N ASP A 7 43.92 -16.43 -20.26
CA ASP A 7 42.80 -15.67 -20.81
C ASP A 7 41.48 -16.39 -20.43
N GLU A 8 41.27 -16.58 -19.13
CA GLU A 8 39.90 -16.64 -18.60
C GLU A 8 39.41 -15.19 -18.54
N LEU A 9 38.68 -14.77 -19.58
CA LEU A 9 37.87 -13.56 -19.54
C LEU A 9 36.90 -13.70 -18.35
N LEU A 10 37.23 -13.05 -17.23
CA LEU A 10 36.33 -12.85 -16.11
C LEU A 10 35.16 -12.00 -16.59
N ILE A 11 34.14 -12.66 -17.13
CA ILE A 11 32.80 -12.11 -17.28
C ILE A 11 32.32 -11.87 -15.84
N GLN A 12 32.60 -10.68 -15.31
CA GLN A 12 31.97 -10.19 -14.09
C GLN A 12 30.46 -10.38 -14.30
N PRO A 13 29.75 -11.15 -13.46
CA PRO A 13 28.33 -11.36 -13.66
C PRO A 13 27.66 -9.99 -13.60
N GLU A 14 27.17 -9.52 -14.74
CA GLU A 14 26.50 -8.22 -14.81
C GLU A 14 25.41 -8.18 -13.74
N LYS A 15 25.47 -7.15 -12.88
CA LYS A 15 24.51 -7.00 -11.79
C LYS A 15 23.12 -6.90 -12.41
N LYS A 16 22.30 -7.92 -12.15
CA LYS A 16 20.92 -7.97 -12.65
C LYS A 16 20.21 -6.65 -12.31
N PRO A 17 19.50 -6.04 -13.27
CA PRO A 17 18.82 -4.79 -13.03
C PRO A 17 17.79 -4.96 -11.91
N LEU A 18 17.63 -3.92 -11.09
CA LEU A 18 16.61 -3.88 -10.05
C LEU A 18 15.26 -3.60 -10.69
N PHE A 19 14.22 -4.32 -10.25
CA PHE A 19 12.87 -4.18 -10.78
C PHE A 19 11.83 -4.25 -9.68
N VAL A 20 10.72 -3.57 -9.93
CA VAL A 20 9.52 -3.66 -9.10
C VAL A 20 8.92 -5.05 -9.27
N LYS A 21 8.68 -5.72 -8.15
CA LYS A 21 8.00 -7.02 -8.15
C LYS A 21 6.50 -6.78 -8.12
N TYR A 22 5.76 -7.56 -8.88
CA TYR A 22 4.31 -7.46 -8.93
C TYR A 22 3.66 -8.84 -8.81
N GLY A 23 2.37 -8.83 -8.45
CA GLY A 23 1.57 -10.04 -8.29
C GLY A 23 1.56 -10.54 -6.84
N LEU A 24 0.44 -11.16 -6.47
CA LEU A 24 0.16 -11.57 -5.10
C LEU A 24 1.11 -12.65 -4.57
N ASN A 25 1.30 -13.73 -5.33
CA ASN A 25 2.14 -14.85 -4.89
C ASN A 25 3.58 -14.41 -4.64
N HIS A 26 4.12 -13.59 -5.53
CA HIS A 26 5.45 -13.02 -5.37
C HIS A 26 5.50 -12.02 -4.22
N ALA A 27 4.49 -11.17 -4.07
CA ALA A 27 4.45 -10.21 -2.97
C ALA A 27 4.45 -10.90 -1.60
N VAL A 28 3.58 -11.89 -1.40
CA VAL A 28 3.48 -12.63 -0.13
C VAL A 28 4.80 -13.33 0.21
N ALA A 29 5.39 -14.05 -0.75
CA ALA A 29 6.68 -14.73 -0.53
C ALA A 29 7.81 -13.75 -0.11
N LEU A 30 7.81 -12.54 -0.66
CA LEU A 30 8.81 -11.51 -0.33
C LEU A 30 8.57 -10.85 1.03
N ILE A 31 7.31 -10.66 1.40
CA ILE A 31 6.95 -10.10 2.71
C ILE A 31 7.26 -11.11 3.81
N GLU A 32 6.96 -12.39 3.60
CA GLU A 32 7.29 -13.47 4.53
C GLU A 32 8.80 -13.64 4.69
N ALA A 33 9.55 -13.51 3.60
CA ALA A 33 11.01 -13.50 3.63
C ALA A 33 11.62 -12.20 4.20
N LYS A 34 10.80 -11.18 4.53
CA LYS A 34 11.23 -9.84 4.97
C LYS A 34 12.24 -9.15 4.02
N LYS A 35 12.14 -9.44 2.72
CA LYS A 35 12.97 -8.83 1.66
C LYS A 35 12.28 -7.64 0.98
N ALA A 36 11.11 -7.25 1.47
CA ALA A 36 10.33 -6.14 0.96
C ALA A 36 10.63 -4.88 1.78
N SER A 37 11.06 -3.81 1.11
CA SER A 37 11.26 -2.50 1.72
C SER A 37 9.97 -1.69 1.81
N LEU A 38 9.08 -1.81 0.81
CA LEU A 38 7.78 -1.15 0.79
C LEU A 38 6.77 -1.97 -0.04
N VAL A 39 5.55 -2.09 0.48
CA VAL A 39 4.43 -2.76 -0.21
C VAL A 39 3.36 -1.74 -0.58
N VAL A 40 2.97 -1.72 -1.85
CA VAL A 40 1.92 -0.84 -2.36
C VAL A 40 0.71 -1.67 -2.75
N ILE A 41 -0.44 -1.33 -2.17
CA ILE A 41 -1.69 -2.06 -2.29
C ILE A 41 -2.70 -1.18 -3.04
N ALA A 42 -3.38 -1.74 -4.04
CA ALA A 42 -4.49 -1.03 -4.69
C ALA A 42 -5.77 -1.10 -3.86
N HIS A 43 -6.55 -0.01 -3.83
CA HIS A 43 -7.82 0.04 -3.11
C HIS A 43 -9.02 -0.59 -3.86
N ASP A 44 -8.92 -0.76 -5.17
CA ASP A 44 -10.01 -1.05 -6.13
C ASP A 44 -9.84 -2.43 -6.77
N VAL A 45 -9.31 -3.38 -6.01
CA VAL A 45 -9.17 -4.76 -6.43
C VAL A 45 -10.52 -5.45 -6.35
N ASP A 46 -10.83 -6.16 -7.42
CA ASP A 46 -12.05 -6.94 -7.59
C ASP A 46 -11.59 -8.30 -8.14
N PRO A 47 -11.68 -9.39 -7.38
CA PRO A 47 -12.26 -9.57 -6.03
C PRO A 47 -11.37 -9.05 -4.86
N ILE A 48 -11.98 -8.60 -3.75
CA ILE A 48 -11.27 -7.95 -2.61
C ILE A 48 -10.58 -8.93 -1.65
N GLU A 49 -11.04 -10.18 -1.64
CA GLU A 49 -10.54 -11.31 -0.86
C GLU A 49 -9.04 -11.50 -1.06
N LEU A 50 -8.56 -11.19 -2.27
CA LEU A 50 -7.16 -11.27 -2.66
C LEU A 50 -6.23 -10.37 -1.84
N VAL A 51 -6.74 -9.25 -1.33
CA VAL A 51 -5.92 -8.19 -0.72
C VAL A 51 -6.27 -7.96 0.75
N VAL A 52 -7.41 -8.49 1.22
CA VAL A 52 -7.92 -8.24 2.58
C VAL A 52 -6.93 -8.62 3.68
N PHE A 53 -6.12 -9.65 3.48
CA PHE A 53 -5.17 -10.15 4.48
C PHE A 53 -3.81 -9.43 4.45
N LEU A 54 -3.49 -8.71 3.37
CA LEU A 54 -2.15 -8.13 3.18
C LEU A 54 -1.76 -7.08 4.23
N PRO A 55 -2.64 -6.13 4.63
CA PRO A 55 -2.30 -5.19 5.69
C PRO A 55 -1.95 -5.86 7.02
N ALA A 56 -2.67 -6.94 7.37
CA ALA A 56 -2.41 -7.72 8.57
C ALA A 56 -1.06 -8.48 8.48
N LEU A 57 -0.79 -9.07 7.32
CA LEU A 57 0.45 -9.79 7.05
C LEU A 57 1.67 -8.85 7.08
N CYS A 58 1.58 -7.68 6.44
CA CYS A 58 2.64 -6.67 6.45
C CYS A 58 2.95 -6.18 7.87
N ARG A 59 1.92 -5.95 8.71
CA ARG A 59 2.09 -5.60 10.12
C ARG A 59 2.82 -6.70 10.90
N LYS A 60 2.39 -7.95 10.76
CA LYS A 60 3.01 -9.09 11.47
C LYS A 60 4.49 -9.26 11.12
N MET A 61 4.85 -9.01 9.86
CA MET A 61 6.23 -9.12 9.39
C MET A 61 7.06 -7.84 9.58
N GLY A 62 6.44 -6.73 9.99
CA GLY A 62 7.10 -5.43 10.21
C GLY A 62 7.44 -4.67 8.92
N VAL A 63 6.78 -5.00 7.81
CA VAL A 63 7.00 -4.37 6.50
C VAL A 63 6.02 -3.20 6.33
N PRO A 64 6.50 -1.99 5.96
CA PRO A 64 5.63 -0.85 5.75
C PRO A 64 4.78 -1.03 4.48
N TYR A 65 3.51 -0.63 4.56
CA TYR A 65 2.57 -0.71 3.43
C TYR A 65 1.84 0.61 3.20
N VAL A 66 1.39 0.82 1.96
CA VAL A 66 0.58 1.97 1.56
C VAL A 66 -0.59 1.50 0.72
N ILE A 67 -1.76 2.10 0.95
CA ILE A 67 -2.94 1.88 0.11
C ILE A 67 -3.06 3.06 -0.87
N VAL A 68 -3.01 2.76 -2.16
CA VAL A 68 -3.05 3.74 -3.26
C VAL A 68 -4.34 3.62 -4.05
N LYS A 69 -4.84 4.76 -4.52
CA LYS A 69 -6.00 4.82 -5.40
C LYS A 69 -5.63 4.41 -6.84
N GLY A 70 -6.21 3.32 -7.31
CA GLY A 70 -6.28 2.90 -8.72
C GLY A 70 -5.31 1.76 -9.07
N LYS A 71 -5.84 0.54 -9.27
CA LYS A 71 -5.08 -0.63 -9.74
C LYS A 71 -4.55 -0.45 -11.16
N ALA A 72 -5.22 0.38 -11.96
CA ALA A 72 -4.78 0.74 -13.30
C ALA A 72 -3.48 1.56 -13.26
N ARG A 73 -3.38 2.52 -12.31
CA ARG A 73 -2.17 3.35 -12.14
C ARG A 73 -0.97 2.51 -11.72
N LEU A 74 -1.17 1.57 -10.79
CA LEU A 74 -0.14 0.60 -10.43
C LEU A 74 0.22 -0.32 -11.61
N GLY A 75 -0.76 -0.68 -12.43
CA GLY A 75 -0.53 -1.41 -13.68
C GLY A 75 0.39 -0.67 -14.65
N THR A 76 0.21 0.64 -14.83
CA THR A 76 1.02 1.47 -15.73
C THR A 76 2.52 1.42 -15.37
N VAL A 77 2.85 1.38 -14.08
CA VAL A 77 4.26 1.30 -13.59
C VAL A 77 4.95 0.02 -14.06
N VAL A 78 4.22 -1.09 -14.13
CA VAL A 78 4.74 -2.40 -14.53
C VAL A 78 4.37 -2.77 -15.97
N HIS A 79 3.89 -1.81 -16.76
CA HIS A 79 3.42 -2.00 -18.14
C HIS A 79 2.35 -3.10 -18.26
N LYS A 80 1.44 -3.18 -17.29
CA LYS A 80 0.25 -4.05 -17.31
C LYS A 80 -1.03 -3.21 -17.29
N LYS A 81 -2.14 -3.79 -17.71
CA LYS A 81 -3.45 -3.12 -17.64
C LYS A 81 -3.86 -2.84 -16.19
N THR A 82 -3.57 -3.76 -15.28
CA THR A 82 -3.89 -3.66 -13.85
C THR A 82 -2.82 -4.37 -13.02
N ALA A 83 -2.57 -3.86 -11.81
CA ALA A 83 -1.78 -4.55 -10.78
C ALA A 83 -2.43 -4.36 -9.41
N ALA A 84 -2.63 -5.46 -8.68
CA ALA A 84 -3.23 -5.42 -7.34
C ALA A 84 -2.22 -4.99 -6.26
N VAL A 85 -0.98 -5.47 -6.37
CA VAL A 85 0.09 -5.25 -5.40
C VAL A 85 1.41 -5.05 -6.12
N LEU A 86 2.19 -4.08 -5.67
CA LEU A 86 3.58 -3.86 -6.06
C LEU A 86 4.47 -3.95 -4.81
N VAL A 87 5.66 -4.49 -4.99
CA VAL A 87 6.66 -4.62 -3.93
C VAL A 87 7.98 -4.05 -4.40
N LEU A 88 8.53 -3.14 -3.60
CA LEU A 88 9.89 -2.64 -3.73
C LEU A 88 10.80 -3.48 -2.84
N GLN A 89 11.83 -4.08 -3.42
CA GLN A 89 12.85 -4.83 -2.68
C GLN A 89 14.00 -3.89 -2.34
N ASP A 90 14.85 -3.66 -3.33
CA ASP A 90 16.02 -2.82 -3.23
C ASP A 90 15.93 -1.70 -4.28
N VAL A 91 16.58 -0.59 -3.98
CA VAL A 91 16.70 0.57 -4.87
C VAL A 91 18.17 0.90 -5.04
N LYS A 92 18.48 1.66 -6.10
CA LYS A 92 19.82 2.22 -6.25
C LYS A 92 20.11 3.18 -5.10
N SER A 93 21.40 3.40 -4.83
CA SER A 93 21.85 4.31 -3.76
C SER A 93 21.38 5.75 -3.95
N GLU A 94 21.16 6.16 -5.21
CA GLU A 94 20.67 7.49 -5.58
C GLU A 94 19.27 7.77 -4.99
N ASP A 95 18.36 6.80 -5.06
CA ASP A 95 16.94 6.95 -4.70
C ASP A 95 16.65 6.55 -3.25
N GLN A 96 17.65 6.08 -2.51
CA GLN A 96 17.45 5.49 -1.18
C GLN A 96 16.93 6.50 -0.16
N ARG A 97 17.32 7.78 -0.29
CA ARG A 97 16.84 8.86 0.57
C ARG A 97 15.37 9.18 0.33
N GLU A 98 14.93 9.16 -0.93
CA GLU A 98 13.54 9.40 -1.29
C GLU A 98 12.65 8.25 -0.78
N LEU A 99 13.10 7.00 -0.97
CA LEU A 99 12.40 5.85 -0.44
C LEU A 99 12.27 5.91 1.09
N ALA A 100 13.31 6.31 1.82
CA ALA A 100 13.25 6.42 3.27
C ALA A 100 12.18 7.42 3.74
N THR A 101 12.02 8.52 3.01
CA THR A 101 10.98 9.54 3.28
C THR A 101 9.59 8.96 3.06
N LEU A 102 9.39 8.23 1.95
CA LEU A 102 8.12 7.55 1.66
C LEU A 102 7.79 6.47 2.70
N VAL A 103 8.78 5.69 3.13
CA VAL A 103 8.61 4.65 4.15
C VAL A 103 8.23 5.27 5.50
N SER A 104 8.84 6.40 5.88
CA SER A 104 8.47 7.12 7.10
C SER A 104 7.03 7.62 7.05
N ALA A 105 6.63 8.24 5.93
CA ALA A 105 5.25 8.69 5.73
C ALA A 105 4.25 7.52 5.70
N ALA A 106 4.63 6.37 5.13
CA ALA A 106 3.81 5.17 5.10
C ALA A 106 3.53 4.62 6.50
N LYS A 107 4.57 4.51 7.33
CA LYS A 107 4.46 3.99 8.70
C LYS A 107 3.51 4.83 9.55
N ALA A 108 3.70 6.15 9.54
CA ALA A 108 2.88 7.09 10.30
C ALA A 108 1.39 7.08 9.91
N ASN A 109 1.08 6.73 8.65
CA ASN A 109 -0.30 6.74 8.15
C ASN A 109 -1.00 5.39 8.26
N PHE A 110 -0.28 4.28 8.09
CA PHE A 110 -0.89 2.96 7.98
C PHE A 110 -0.44 2.00 9.08
N THR A 111 0.87 1.79 9.24
CA THR A 111 1.41 0.79 10.17
C THR A 111 1.10 1.14 11.62
N ASP A 112 1.33 2.39 12.02
CA ASP A 112 1.17 2.84 13.42
C ASP A 112 -0.30 3.00 13.79
N LYS A 113 -1.14 3.41 12.82
CA LYS A 113 -2.59 3.61 12.98
C LYS A 113 -3.43 2.35 12.77
N TYR A 114 -2.79 1.19 12.59
CA TYR A 114 -3.50 -0.04 12.25
C TYR A 114 -4.58 -0.41 13.27
N ASP A 115 -4.30 -0.28 14.57
CA ASP A 115 -5.26 -0.66 15.61
C ASP A 115 -6.48 0.27 15.66
N GLU A 116 -6.29 1.56 15.35
CA GLU A 116 -7.38 2.53 15.19
C GLU A 116 -8.23 2.18 13.97
N GLN A 117 -7.58 1.92 12.83
CA GLN A 117 -8.26 1.55 11.58
C GLN A 117 -9.05 0.24 11.72
N ARG A 118 -8.54 -0.74 12.49
CA ARG A 118 -9.24 -2.00 12.76
C ARG A 118 -10.48 -1.81 13.64
N ARG A 119 -10.42 -0.87 14.59
CA ARG A 119 -11.56 -0.56 15.49
C ARG A 119 -12.58 0.37 14.86
N GLN A 120 -12.19 1.12 13.83
CA GLN A 120 -13.06 2.03 13.13
C GLN A 120 -13.97 1.26 12.17
N TRP A 121 -15.25 1.15 12.52
CA TRP A 121 -16.26 0.64 11.59
C TRP A 121 -16.58 1.73 10.56
N GLY A 122 -16.60 1.34 9.29
CA GLY A 122 -17.03 2.21 8.19
C GLY A 122 -18.53 2.13 7.96
N GLY A 123 -19.05 3.02 7.11
CA GLY A 123 -20.47 3.07 6.77
C GLY A 123 -21.29 3.99 7.67
N GLY A 124 -22.61 3.75 7.72
CA GLY A 124 -23.54 4.57 8.51
C GLY A 124 -23.83 5.97 7.92
N ILE A 125 -23.38 6.26 6.70
CA ILE A 125 -23.62 7.55 6.05
C ILE A 125 -25.04 7.56 5.48
N ARG A 126 -25.92 8.36 6.09
CA ARG A 126 -27.26 8.62 5.56
C ARG A 126 -27.21 9.44 4.26
N GLY A 127 -28.16 9.16 3.37
CA GLY A 127 -28.32 9.92 2.13
C GLY A 127 -28.70 11.40 2.38
N ALA A 128 -28.33 12.28 1.45
CA ALA A 128 -28.49 13.73 1.57
C ALA A 128 -29.93 14.19 1.88
N LYS A 129 -30.95 13.48 1.36
CA LYS A 129 -32.36 13.80 1.62
C LYS A 129 -32.74 13.54 3.09
N SER A 130 -32.30 12.39 3.63
CA SER A 130 -32.55 12.01 5.02
C SER A 130 -31.82 12.92 6.00
N THR A 131 -30.56 13.25 5.72
CA THR A 131 -29.76 14.15 6.57
C THR A 131 -30.33 15.58 6.60
N GLN A 132 -30.81 16.10 5.46
CA GLN A 132 -31.47 17.41 5.41
C GLN A 132 -32.79 17.44 6.22
N MET A 133 -33.58 16.37 6.17
CA MET A 133 -34.82 16.27 6.96
C MET A 133 -34.53 16.23 8.45
N LEU A 134 -33.55 15.42 8.90
CA LEU A 134 -33.11 15.40 10.30
C LEU A 134 -32.57 16.77 10.73
N ARG A 135 -31.78 17.43 9.87
CA ARG A 135 -31.22 18.76 10.16
C ARG A 135 -32.32 19.82 10.32
N LYS A 136 -33.37 19.79 9.49
CA LYS A 136 -34.53 20.68 9.63
C LYS A 136 -35.29 20.40 10.94
N ARG A 137 -35.53 19.13 11.26
CA ARG A 137 -36.20 18.73 12.52
C ARG A 137 -35.42 19.14 13.77
N ALA A 138 -34.11 18.93 13.78
CA ALA A 138 -33.27 19.30 14.91
C ALA A 138 -33.10 20.82 15.05
N LYS A 139 -33.05 21.56 13.92
CA LYS A 139 -33.09 23.03 13.93
C LYS A 139 -34.42 23.54 14.50
N ALA A 140 -35.54 22.90 14.16
CA ALA A 140 -36.85 23.23 14.73
C ALA A 140 -36.92 22.90 16.24
N ALA A 141 -36.20 21.87 16.70
CA ALA A 141 -36.07 21.51 18.11
C ALA A 141 -35.03 22.34 18.90
N GLY A 142 -34.44 23.38 18.28
CA GLY A 142 -33.48 24.28 18.93
C GLY A 142 -32.09 23.67 19.18
N GLN A 143 -31.81 22.46 18.67
CA GLN A 143 -30.51 21.83 18.81
C GLN A 143 -29.55 22.31 17.70
N THR A 144 -28.41 22.89 18.10
CA THR A 144 -27.33 23.24 17.17
C THR A 144 -26.58 21.98 16.77
N LEU A 145 -27.02 21.32 15.70
CA LEU A 145 -26.31 20.15 15.15
C LEU A 145 -25.04 20.60 14.41
N SER A 146 -23.87 20.19 14.91
CA SER A 146 -22.64 20.21 14.10
C SER A 146 -22.78 19.21 12.94
N VAL A 147 -22.22 19.55 11.78
CA VAL A 147 -22.33 18.75 10.54
C VAL A 147 -21.83 17.31 10.74
N ALA A 148 -20.85 17.11 11.65
CA ALA A 148 -20.29 15.81 12.00
C ALA A 148 -21.24 14.91 12.81
N ASN A 149 -22.13 15.49 13.63
CA ASN A 149 -23.07 14.72 14.45
C ASN A 149 -24.35 14.33 13.70
N ALA A 150 -24.75 15.10 12.69
CA ALA A 150 -25.92 14.81 11.87
C ALA A 150 -25.74 13.63 10.89
N GLN A 151 -24.49 13.25 10.58
CA GLN A 151 -24.17 12.13 9.69
C GLN A 151 -24.06 10.78 10.42
N LYS A 152 -23.91 10.79 11.76
CA LYS A 152 -23.74 9.58 12.60
C LYS A 152 -25.00 9.16 13.38
N LEU A 153 -26.05 9.99 13.37
CA LEU A 153 -27.38 9.70 13.94
C LEU A 153 -28.30 9.01 12.91
#